data_AF-A0A9P7MDB3-F1
#
_entry.id   AF-A0A9P7MDB3-F1
#
_cell.length_a   1.000
_cell.length_b   1.000
_cell.length_c   1.000
_cell.angle_alpha   90.00
_cell.angle_beta   90.00
_cell.angle_gamma   90.00
#
_symmetry.space_group_name_H-M   'P 1'
#
loop_
_entity.id
_entity.type
_entity.pdbx_description
1 polymer ?
#
loop_
_entity_poly.entity_id
_entity_poly.type
_entity_poly.pdbx_seq_one_letter_code
_entity_poly.pdbx_strand_id
1 'polypeptide(L)'
;MGSSMYNNASGKGWIVQKFGGTSVGKFPDRIARDIVKPSLLKNRVVVVCSARSTGKKAEGTTSRLLAIYNVLKDVSFAYANSSQEEQNALMEQAKGLITEIVNDHVSAAKSFVEDVNLREALTSKIEAECQELIEYIVAAKRFNLEINSRAKDRVISFGERLSCLYMTALLHSSGVDAEYVDLCDVLHHDPTAQLDAAFHNAASAAFVRKLEACGDRVPVVTGFFGNVPGSLIDGDIGRGYTDLCAGLCAVGLKADELQIWKEVDGIFTADPSKVPTARLLASITPSEAAELTFYGSEVIHHLTMDQVIHAQPPIPIRIKNVTNPRGNGTIVIPDPVLSASHQLHRSTPSEVQLSSTKSVKSPKRPTAVTIKDRISVINVHSNKRSISHGFFARVFSILDKYAISVDLISTSEVHVSLAIHSGSMHADNFANAKQSLAECGEVSVLSNMAILSLVGADMKNMIGVAGRMFSTLGEHRVNMEMISQGASEINISCVIDAKDATRAMNVLHTHMFTFLD
;
A
#
# COMPACT_ATOMS: atom_id res chain seq x y z
N MET A 1 2.12 -20.43 40.24
CA MET A 1 2.30 -18.96 40.40
C MET A 1 1.62 -18.31 39.22
N GLY A 2 0.45 -17.70 39.42
CA GLY A 2 -0.31 -17.11 38.31
C GLY A 2 0.43 -15.94 37.71
N SER A 3 0.89 -16.05 36.46
CA SER A 3 1.35 -14.89 35.71
C SER A 3 0.14 -13.99 35.48
N SER A 4 0.13 -12.79 36.05
CA SER A 4 -0.93 -11.84 35.72
C SER A 4 -0.79 -11.52 34.23
N MET A 5 -1.85 -11.76 33.45
CA MET A 5 -1.85 -11.39 32.05
C MET A 5 -1.73 -9.86 31.92
N TYR A 6 -1.05 -9.42 30.87
CA TYR A 6 -0.97 -8.00 30.53
C TYR A 6 -2.27 -7.59 29.84
N ASN A 7 -2.95 -6.60 30.44
CA ASN A 7 -4.25 -6.12 29.99
C ASN A 7 -4.14 -4.71 29.37
N ASN A 8 -5.14 -4.38 28.57
CA ASN A 8 -5.31 -3.15 27.81
C ASN A 8 -6.03 -2.05 28.63
N ALA A 9 -5.38 -1.61 29.72
CA ALA A 9 -6.01 -0.76 30.75
C ALA A 9 -6.62 0.55 30.22
N SER A 10 -7.85 0.85 30.66
CA SER A 10 -8.70 1.97 30.21
C SER A 10 -8.14 3.39 30.36
N GLY A 11 -7.18 3.64 31.27
CA GLY A 11 -6.66 4.98 31.57
C GLY A 11 -5.57 5.52 30.62
N LYS A 12 -5.21 4.79 29.57
CA LYS A 12 -4.11 5.14 28.64
C LYS A 12 -4.66 5.50 27.25
N GLY A 13 -3.95 6.38 26.53
CA GLY A 13 -4.30 6.71 25.14
C GLY A 13 -4.01 5.57 24.17
N TRP A 14 -4.69 5.55 23.03
CA TRP A 14 -4.68 4.43 22.08
C TRP A 14 -3.54 4.50 21.07
N ILE A 15 -2.95 3.36 20.75
CA ILE A 15 -2.05 3.14 19.61
C ILE A 15 -2.61 2.00 18.77
N VAL A 16 -2.75 2.23 17.47
CA VAL A 16 -3.13 1.18 16.52
C VAL A 16 -1.86 0.65 15.86
N GLN A 17 -1.64 -0.66 15.91
CA GLN A 17 -0.45 -1.32 15.37
C GLN A 17 -0.84 -2.25 14.23
N LYS A 18 -0.45 -1.87 13.01
CA LYS A 18 -0.69 -2.66 11.81
C LYS A 18 0.53 -3.50 11.46
N PHE A 19 0.34 -4.79 11.24
CA PHE A 19 1.39 -5.72 10.82
C PHE A 19 1.14 -6.26 9.41
N GLY A 20 2.16 -6.16 8.55
CA GLY A 20 2.11 -6.74 7.21
C GLY A 20 2.19 -8.26 7.20
N GLY A 21 1.74 -8.88 6.11
CA GLY A 21 1.65 -10.35 6.02
C GLY A 21 2.99 -11.08 6.16
N THR A 22 4.06 -10.51 5.62
CA THR A 22 5.41 -11.08 5.73
C THR A 22 5.98 -10.91 7.14
N SER A 23 5.63 -9.82 7.84
CA SER A 23 5.98 -9.60 9.25
C SER A 23 5.31 -10.63 10.15
N VAL A 24 4.01 -10.89 9.96
CA VAL A 24 3.28 -11.92 10.71
C VAL A 24 3.79 -13.33 10.40
N GLY A 25 4.31 -13.57 9.20
CA GLY A 25 4.87 -14.87 8.85
C GLY A 25 6.26 -15.14 9.41
N LYS A 26 7.17 -14.17 9.33
CA LYS A 26 8.58 -14.36 9.69
C LYS A 26 8.91 -14.06 11.15
N PHE A 27 8.24 -13.07 11.74
CA PHE A 27 8.59 -12.55 13.07
C PHE A 27 7.39 -12.46 14.04
N PRO A 28 6.51 -13.47 14.11
CA PRO A 28 5.32 -13.39 14.94
C PRO A 28 5.64 -13.35 16.45
N ASP A 29 6.70 -14.06 16.87
CA ASP A 29 7.22 -14.05 18.25
C ASP A 29 7.67 -12.66 18.69
N ARG A 30 8.42 -11.94 17.83
CA ARG A 30 8.86 -10.57 18.09
C ARG A 30 7.69 -9.60 18.16
N ILE A 31 6.67 -9.79 17.32
CA ILE A 31 5.44 -8.99 17.38
C ILE A 31 4.80 -9.13 18.77
N ALA A 32 4.60 -10.36 19.25
CA ALA A 32 3.95 -10.58 20.54
C ALA A 32 4.82 -10.11 21.73
N ARG A 33 6.10 -10.48 21.76
CA ARG A 33 6.99 -10.29 22.92
C ARG A 33 7.68 -8.93 22.97
N ASP A 34 8.16 -8.43 21.83
CA ASP A 34 9.01 -7.23 21.77
C ASP A 34 8.26 -5.96 21.34
N ILE A 35 7.06 -6.10 20.77
CA ILE A 35 6.28 -4.97 20.24
C ILE A 35 5.00 -4.75 21.03
N VAL A 36 4.05 -5.70 20.99
CA VAL A 36 2.72 -5.52 21.59
C VAL A 36 2.84 -5.45 23.11
N LYS A 37 3.49 -6.44 23.73
CA LYS A 37 3.62 -6.52 25.20
C LYS A 37 4.29 -5.28 25.83
N PRO A 38 5.41 -4.73 25.32
CA PRO A 38 5.97 -3.49 25.86
C PRO A 38 5.12 -2.26 25.60
N SER A 39 4.34 -2.23 24.52
CA SER A 39 3.45 -1.10 24.19
C SER A 39 2.30 -0.96 25.19
N LEU A 40 1.80 -2.09 25.73
CA LEU A 40 0.74 -2.11 26.76
C LEU A 40 1.15 -1.42 28.07
N LEU A 41 2.45 -1.27 28.33
CA LEU A 41 2.94 -0.55 29.51
C LEU A 41 2.63 0.94 29.44
N LYS A 42 2.53 1.52 28.23
CA LYS A 42 2.37 2.96 28.02
C LYS A 42 1.00 3.34 27.46
N ASN A 43 0.47 2.52 26.55
CA ASN A 43 -0.71 2.85 25.75
C ASN A 43 -1.70 1.69 25.72
N ARG A 44 -2.94 1.98 25.34
CA ARG A 44 -3.88 0.96 24.89
C ARG A 44 -3.50 0.55 23.47
N VAL A 45 -3.60 -0.74 23.13
CA VAL A 45 -3.13 -1.25 21.83
C VAL A 45 -4.27 -1.93 21.09
N VAL A 46 -4.41 -1.62 19.81
CA VAL A 46 -5.17 -2.41 18.84
C VAL A 46 -4.19 -3.03 17.86
N VAL A 47 -4.32 -4.33 17.61
CA VAL A 47 -3.48 -5.04 16.64
C VAL A 47 -4.30 -5.28 15.38
N VAL A 48 -3.81 -4.84 14.22
CA VAL A 48 -4.43 -5.08 12.92
C VAL A 48 -3.50 -5.94 12.08
N CYS A 49 -3.96 -7.11 11.62
CA CYS A 49 -3.12 -8.06 10.91
C CYS A 49 -3.57 -8.27 9.46
N SER A 50 -2.60 -8.23 8.53
CA SER A 50 -2.79 -8.78 7.19
C SER A 50 -2.65 -10.31 7.18
N ALA A 51 -3.07 -10.95 6.09
CA ALA A 51 -2.93 -12.39 5.90
C ALA A 51 -1.46 -12.83 5.90
N ARG A 52 -1.16 -13.99 6.47
CA ARG A 52 0.23 -14.45 6.66
C ARG A 52 0.94 -14.71 5.32
N SER A 53 2.24 -14.44 5.30
CA SER A 53 3.14 -14.82 4.20
C SER A 53 4.48 -15.30 4.76
N THR A 54 4.87 -16.51 4.42
CA THR A 54 6.05 -17.19 4.98
C THR A 54 7.40 -16.61 4.52
N GLY A 55 7.43 -15.95 3.36
CA GLY A 55 8.67 -15.41 2.79
C GLY A 55 8.44 -14.17 1.93
N LYS A 56 7.87 -14.39 0.75
CA LYS A 56 7.55 -13.33 -0.22
C LYS A 56 6.04 -13.13 -0.31
N LYS A 57 5.60 -11.88 -0.49
CA LYS A 57 4.18 -11.54 -0.73
C LYS A 57 3.54 -12.42 -1.82
N ALA A 58 4.29 -12.75 -2.88
CA ALA A 58 3.82 -13.59 -3.99
C ALA A 58 3.45 -15.03 -3.57
N GLU A 59 4.06 -15.57 -2.52
CA GLU A 59 3.80 -16.92 -2.00
C GLU A 59 2.88 -16.89 -0.76
N GLY A 60 2.37 -15.70 -0.40
CA GLY A 60 1.50 -15.51 0.77
C GLY A 60 0.12 -16.13 0.62
N THR A 61 -0.58 -16.25 1.75
CA THR A 61 -1.92 -16.85 1.82
C THR A 61 -2.91 -16.14 0.90
N THR A 62 -2.91 -14.81 0.82
CA THR A 62 -3.76 -14.04 -0.12
C THR A 62 -3.52 -14.44 -1.58
N SER A 63 -2.27 -14.69 -1.97
CA SER A 63 -1.94 -15.08 -3.34
C SER A 63 -2.44 -16.50 -3.65
N ARG A 64 -2.36 -17.43 -2.69
CA ARG A 64 -2.94 -18.77 -2.79
C ARG A 64 -4.47 -18.73 -2.85
N LEU A 65 -5.10 -17.86 -2.06
CA LEU A 65 -6.55 -17.62 -2.07
C LEU A 65 -7.03 -17.02 -3.40
N LEU A 66 -6.25 -16.11 -3.99
CA LEU A 66 -6.50 -15.59 -5.35
C LEU A 66 -6.38 -16.68 -6.42
N ALA A 67 -5.42 -17.60 -6.27
CA ALA A 67 -5.31 -18.75 -7.16
C ALA A 67 -6.54 -19.67 -7.05
N ILE A 68 -7.04 -19.91 -5.84
CA ILE A 68 -8.30 -20.63 -5.60
C ILE A 68 -9.47 -19.91 -6.30
N TYR A 69 -9.56 -18.58 -6.17
CA TYR A 69 -10.59 -17.79 -6.86
C TYR A 69 -10.51 -17.91 -8.38
N ASN A 70 -9.31 -17.90 -8.97
CA ASN A 70 -9.15 -18.09 -10.41
C ASN A 70 -9.60 -19.48 -10.85
N VAL A 71 -9.24 -20.52 -10.11
CA VAL A 71 -9.72 -21.89 -10.35
C VAL A 71 -11.25 -21.95 -10.29
N LEU A 72 -11.88 -21.28 -9.32
CA LEU A 72 -13.34 -21.19 -9.23
C LEU A 72 -13.94 -20.50 -10.46
N LYS A 73 -13.35 -19.39 -10.90
CA LYS A 73 -13.79 -18.67 -12.10
C LYS A 73 -13.70 -19.56 -13.34
N ASP A 74 -12.63 -20.33 -13.47
CA ASP A 74 -12.44 -21.30 -14.55
C ASP A 74 -13.49 -22.42 -14.48
N VAL A 75 -13.83 -22.90 -13.27
CA VAL A 75 -14.94 -23.86 -13.07
C VAL A 75 -16.28 -23.30 -13.53
N SER A 76 -16.59 -22.04 -13.21
CA SER A 76 -17.83 -21.40 -13.65
C SER A 76 -17.87 -21.22 -15.17
N PHE A 77 -16.75 -20.89 -15.81
CA PHE A 77 -16.66 -20.81 -17.27
C PHE A 77 -16.77 -22.20 -17.94
N ALA A 78 -16.12 -23.21 -17.36
CA ALA A 78 -16.17 -24.61 -17.78
C ALA A 78 -17.59 -25.19 -17.65
N TYR A 79 -18.39 -24.72 -16.70
CA TYR A 79 -19.79 -25.13 -16.56
C TYR A 79 -20.62 -24.85 -17.82
N ALA A 80 -20.24 -23.86 -18.62
CA ALA A 80 -20.90 -23.54 -19.89
C ALA A 80 -20.44 -24.41 -21.07
N ASN A 81 -19.23 -25.02 -21.03
CA ASN A 81 -18.57 -25.56 -22.24
C ASN A 81 -17.75 -26.87 -22.06
N SER A 82 -17.62 -27.43 -20.84
CA SER A 82 -16.68 -28.52 -20.50
C SER A 82 -17.32 -29.76 -19.86
N SER A 83 -16.57 -30.87 -19.79
CA SER A 83 -17.00 -32.13 -19.16
C SER A 83 -17.00 -32.07 -17.62
N GLN A 84 -17.82 -32.91 -16.99
CA GLN A 84 -17.91 -33.06 -15.52
C GLN A 84 -16.56 -33.47 -14.89
N GLU A 85 -15.70 -34.15 -15.66
CA GLU A 85 -14.38 -34.61 -15.21
C GLU A 85 -13.39 -33.43 -15.03
N GLU A 86 -13.35 -32.49 -15.98
CA GLU A 86 -12.53 -31.27 -15.86
C GLU A 86 -12.93 -30.43 -14.64
N GLN A 87 -14.24 -30.33 -14.39
CA GLN A 87 -14.75 -29.60 -13.22
C GLN A 87 -14.38 -30.28 -11.89
N ASN A 88 -14.32 -31.61 -11.86
CA ASN A 88 -13.90 -32.33 -10.66
C ASN A 88 -12.39 -32.22 -10.43
N ALA A 89 -11.59 -32.22 -11.50
CA ALA A 89 -10.14 -32.00 -11.41
C ALA A 89 -9.80 -30.61 -10.85
N LEU A 90 -10.46 -29.56 -11.33
CA LEU A 90 -10.28 -28.18 -10.83
C LEU A 90 -10.71 -28.05 -9.36
N MET A 91 -11.76 -28.75 -8.94
CA MET A 91 -12.18 -28.76 -7.54
C MET A 91 -11.19 -29.47 -6.62
N GLU A 92 -10.62 -30.59 -7.06
CA GLU A 92 -9.55 -31.25 -6.30
C GLU A 92 -8.29 -30.39 -6.23
N GLN A 93 -7.98 -29.64 -7.29
CA GLN A 93 -6.91 -28.63 -7.26
C GLN A 93 -7.19 -27.54 -6.22
N ALA A 94 -8.42 -27.00 -6.16
CA ALA A 94 -8.79 -25.99 -5.16
C ALA A 94 -8.69 -26.53 -3.73
N LYS A 95 -9.16 -27.76 -3.47
CA LYS A 95 -9.02 -28.43 -2.16
C LYS A 95 -7.56 -28.68 -1.79
N GLY A 96 -6.72 -29.04 -2.77
CA GLY A 96 -5.28 -29.19 -2.59
C GLY A 96 -4.64 -27.89 -2.08
N LEU A 97 -4.94 -26.76 -2.73
CA LEU A 97 -4.46 -25.44 -2.31
C LEU A 97 -4.94 -25.05 -0.90
N ILE A 98 -6.18 -25.38 -0.54
CA ILE A 98 -6.70 -25.13 0.83
C ILE A 98 -5.95 -25.97 1.85
N THR A 99 -5.69 -27.24 1.54
CA THR A 99 -4.94 -28.15 2.42
C THR A 99 -3.49 -27.66 2.62
N GLU A 100 -2.86 -27.11 1.58
CA GLU A 100 -1.56 -26.45 1.70
C GLU A 100 -1.62 -25.23 2.63
N ILE A 101 -2.68 -24.42 2.55
CA ILE A 101 -2.90 -23.28 3.46
C ILE A 101 -3.04 -23.78 4.91
N VAL A 102 -3.84 -24.83 5.15
CA VAL A 102 -4.00 -25.43 6.49
C VAL A 102 -2.66 -25.91 7.02
N ASN A 103 -1.95 -26.72 6.26
CA ASN A 103 -0.66 -27.30 6.66
C ASN A 103 0.36 -26.21 7.00
N ASP A 104 0.41 -25.13 6.21
CA ASP A 104 1.26 -23.97 6.48
C ASP A 104 0.90 -23.29 7.81
N HIS A 105 -0.40 -23.10 8.10
CA HIS A 105 -0.87 -22.48 9.36
C HIS A 105 -0.64 -23.36 10.58
N VAL A 106 -0.89 -24.66 10.46
CA VAL A 106 -0.66 -25.62 11.55
C VAL A 106 0.84 -25.77 11.82
N SER A 107 1.68 -25.76 10.79
CA SER A 107 3.15 -25.77 10.96
C SER A 107 3.65 -24.53 11.70
N ALA A 108 3.15 -23.35 11.34
CA ALA A 108 3.47 -22.11 12.05
C ALA A 108 3.00 -22.14 13.51
N ALA A 109 1.77 -22.60 13.77
CA ALA A 109 1.25 -22.78 15.12
C ALA A 109 2.13 -23.70 15.97
N LYS A 110 2.58 -24.83 15.41
CA LYS A 110 3.49 -25.77 16.08
C LYS A 110 4.87 -25.19 16.39
N SER A 111 5.34 -24.26 15.56
CA SER A 111 6.68 -23.68 15.67
C SER A 111 6.75 -22.57 16.73
N PHE A 112 5.69 -21.76 16.86
CA PHE A 112 5.72 -20.54 17.69
C PHE A 112 4.83 -20.59 18.94
N VAL A 113 3.82 -21.47 19.00
CA VAL A 113 2.94 -21.61 20.17
C VAL A 113 3.46 -22.74 21.05
N GLU A 114 4.09 -22.37 22.16
CA GLU A 114 4.67 -23.31 23.15
C GLU A 114 3.59 -24.07 23.94
N ASP A 115 2.48 -23.41 24.28
CA ASP A 115 1.37 -24.04 25.03
C ASP A 115 0.59 -25.04 24.17
N VAL A 116 0.57 -26.29 24.61
CA VAL A 116 -0.09 -27.40 23.92
C VAL A 116 -1.60 -27.19 23.81
N ASN A 117 -2.25 -26.69 24.87
CA ASN A 117 -3.71 -26.51 24.88
C ASN A 117 -4.13 -25.40 23.91
N LEU A 118 -3.40 -24.28 23.91
CA LEU A 118 -3.64 -23.18 22.97
C LEU A 118 -3.38 -23.60 21.53
N ARG A 119 -2.32 -24.40 21.31
CA ARG A 119 -1.97 -24.92 19.99
C ARG A 119 -3.03 -25.88 19.43
N GLU A 120 -3.55 -26.78 20.24
CA GLU A 120 -4.63 -27.69 19.84
C GLU A 120 -5.91 -26.91 19.53
N ALA A 121 -6.32 -26.00 20.42
CA ALA A 121 -7.47 -25.14 20.20
C ALA A 121 -7.34 -24.28 18.92
N LEU A 122 -6.15 -23.75 18.65
CA LEU A 122 -5.86 -22.99 17.43
C LEU A 122 -5.93 -23.88 16.18
N THR A 123 -5.37 -25.09 16.24
CA THR A 123 -5.38 -26.04 15.12
C THR A 123 -6.82 -26.40 14.74
N SER A 124 -7.66 -26.73 15.71
CA SER A 124 -9.08 -27.02 15.46
C SER A 124 -9.83 -25.82 14.88
N LYS A 125 -9.51 -24.58 15.31
CA LYS A 125 -10.11 -23.37 14.73
C LYS A 125 -9.66 -23.14 13.27
N ILE A 126 -8.37 -23.34 12.97
CA ILE A 126 -7.85 -23.23 11.60
C ILE A 126 -8.53 -24.24 10.68
N GLU A 127 -8.68 -25.49 11.13
CA GLU A 127 -9.34 -26.54 10.36
C GLU A 127 -10.82 -26.21 10.11
N ALA A 128 -11.53 -25.69 11.13
CA ALA A 128 -12.93 -25.27 10.98
C ALA A 128 -13.10 -24.13 9.96
N GLU A 129 -12.23 -23.12 10.01
CA GLU A 129 -12.22 -21.99 9.07
C GLU A 129 -11.97 -22.44 7.62
N CYS A 130 -11.02 -23.36 7.43
CA CYS A 130 -10.75 -23.91 6.10
C CYS A 130 -11.86 -24.85 5.62
N GLN A 131 -12.56 -25.53 6.53
CA GLN A 131 -13.74 -26.32 6.20
C GLN A 131 -14.90 -25.42 5.74
N GLU A 132 -15.11 -24.26 6.38
CA GLU A 132 -16.08 -23.25 5.93
C GLU A 132 -15.74 -22.76 4.51
N LEU A 133 -14.46 -22.55 4.20
CA LEU A 133 -14.02 -22.18 2.84
C LEU A 133 -14.30 -23.28 1.81
N ILE A 134 -14.09 -24.55 2.16
CA ILE A 134 -14.42 -25.69 1.29
C ILE A 134 -15.93 -25.74 1.04
N GLU A 135 -16.74 -25.58 2.08
CA GLU A 135 -18.20 -25.56 1.98
C GLU A 135 -18.70 -24.41 1.11
N TYR A 136 -18.11 -23.22 1.26
CA TYR A 136 -18.40 -22.07 0.42
C TYR A 136 -18.11 -22.35 -1.07
N ILE A 137 -16.97 -22.98 -1.37
CA ILE A 137 -16.57 -23.36 -2.72
C ILE A 137 -17.51 -24.41 -3.32
N VAL A 138 -17.87 -25.42 -2.53
CA VAL A 138 -18.83 -26.47 -2.95
C VAL A 138 -20.22 -25.86 -3.18
N ALA A 139 -20.66 -24.93 -2.33
CA ALA A 139 -21.91 -24.22 -2.48
C ALA A 139 -21.92 -23.34 -3.73
N ALA A 140 -20.84 -22.61 -4.00
CA ALA A 140 -20.70 -21.81 -5.22
C ALA A 140 -20.84 -22.66 -6.48
N LYS A 141 -20.24 -23.85 -6.52
CA LYS A 141 -20.43 -24.83 -7.59
C LYS A 141 -21.88 -25.33 -7.67
N ARG A 142 -22.47 -25.76 -6.55
CA ARG A 142 -23.79 -26.40 -6.51
C ARG A 142 -24.93 -25.47 -6.93
N PHE A 143 -24.85 -24.21 -6.53
CA PHE A 143 -25.89 -23.22 -6.77
C PHE A 143 -25.62 -22.32 -7.98
N ASN A 144 -24.52 -22.57 -8.72
CA ASN A 144 -24.08 -21.76 -9.85
C ASN A 144 -24.07 -20.26 -9.51
N LEU A 145 -23.52 -19.93 -8.33
CA LEU A 145 -23.44 -18.54 -7.88
C LEU A 145 -22.49 -17.78 -8.82
N GLU A 146 -22.89 -16.57 -9.22
CA GLU A 146 -22.03 -15.69 -10.00
C GLU A 146 -20.74 -15.39 -9.23
N ILE A 147 -19.61 -15.82 -9.81
CA ILE A 147 -18.28 -15.56 -9.27
C ILE A 147 -17.91 -14.14 -9.66
N ASN A 148 -18.26 -13.21 -8.78
CA ASN A 148 -18.00 -11.79 -8.93
C ASN A 148 -16.91 -11.31 -7.96
N SER A 149 -16.60 -10.03 -8.01
CA SER A 149 -15.62 -9.39 -7.13
C SER A 149 -15.95 -9.53 -5.64
N ARG A 150 -17.23 -9.72 -5.27
CA ARG A 150 -17.61 -10.01 -3.87
C ARG A 150 -17.21 -11.40 -3.42
N ALA A 151 -17.35 -12.41 -4.29
CA ALA A 151 -16.88 -13.75 -3.99
C ALA A 151 -15.35 -13.77 -3.81
N LYS A 152 -14.63 -13.00 -4.62
CA LYS A 152 -13.18 -12.79 -4.47
C LYS A 152 -12.81 -12.23 -3.11
N ASP A 153 -13.49 -11.16 -2.70
CA ASP A 153 -13.29 -10.50 -1.40
C ASP A 153 -13.56 -11.45 -0.24
N ARG A 154 -14.65 -12.23 -0.29
CA ARG A 154 -14.97 -13.23 0.73
C ARG A 154 -13.91 -14.33 0.83
N VAL A 155 -13.41 -14.84 -0.30
CA VAL A 155 -12.35 -15.87 -0.29
C VAL A 155 -11.07 -15.32 0.33
N ILE A 156 -10.75 -14.04 0.12
CA ILE A 156 -9.52 -13.42 0.61
C ILE A 156 -9.59 -13.09 2.10
N SER A 157 -10.78 -12.78 2.62
CA SER A 157 -10.97 -12.49 4.04
C SER A 157 -10.54 -13.64 4.97
N PHE A 158 -10.69 -14.90 4.53
CA PHE A 158 -10.20 -16.08 5.26
C PHE A 158 -8.71 -16.00 5.59
N GLY A 159 -7.89 -15.42 4.73
CA GLY A 159 -6.46 -15.28 4.98
C GLY A 159 -6.16 -14.42 6.21
N GLU A 160 -6.96 -13.39 6.46
CA GLU A 160 -6.80 -12.51 7.61
C GLU A 160 -7.47 -13.08 8.87
N ARG A 161 -8.61 -13.76 8.73
CA ARG A 161 -9.24 -14.52 9.83
C ARG A 161 -8.23 -15.50 10.44
N LEU A 162 -7.59 -16.32 9.60
CA LEU A 162 -6.56 -17.28 10.01
C LEU A 162 -5.34 -16.59 10.67
N SER A 163 -4.91 -15.46 10.12
CA SER A 163 -3.78 -14.68 10.65
C SER A 163 -4.07 -14.08 12.04
N CYS A 164 -5.27 -13.55 12.23
CA CYS A 164 -5.69 -12.95 13.50
C CYS A 164 -5.92 -14.00 14.59
N LEU A 165 -6.51 -15.16 14.25
CA LEU A 165 -6.62 -16.30 15.16
C LEU A 165 -5.23 -16.76 15.64
N TYR A 166 -4.29 -16.88 14.71
CA TYR A 166 -2.90 -17.23 15.01
C TYR A 166 -2.22 -16.20 15.94
N MET A 167 -2.35 -14.91 15.63
CA MET A 167 -1.76 -13.85 16.44
C MET A 167 -2.38 -13.77 17.85
N THR A 168 -3.69 -13.98 17.97
CA THR A 168 -4.40 -13.99 19.26
C THR A 168 -3.87 -15.10 20.17
N ALA A 169 -3.74 -16.32 19.64
CA ALA A 169 -3.19 -17.45 20.39
C ALA A 169 -1.72 -17.22 20.80
N LEU A 170 -0.93 -16.56 19.95
CA LEU A 170 0.46 -16.24 20.25
C LEU A 170 0.60 -15.17 21.34
N LEU A 171 -0.28 -14.17 21.35
CA LEU A 171 -0.36 -13.16 22.41
C LEU A 171 -0.73 -13.80 23.75
N HIS A 172 -1.72 -14.72 23.76
CA HIS A 172 -2.07 -15.51 24.94
C HIS A 172 -0.88 -16.31 25.46
N SER A 173 -0.16 -17.02 24.58
CA SER A 173 1.07 -17.76 24.91
C SER A 173 2.17 -16.84 25.47
N SER A 174 2.19 -15.57 25.08
CA SER A 174 3.14 -14.55 25.58
C SER A 174 2.68 -13.85 26.88
N GLY A 175 1.53 -14.25 27.43
CA GLY A 175 0.93 -13.71 28.65
C GLY A 175 0.20 -12.38 28.45
N VAL A 176 -0.30 -12.08 27.26
CA VAL A 176 -1.13 -10.90 26.96
C VAL A 176 -2.58 -11.37 26.81
N ASP A 177 -3.53 -10.70 27.46
CA ASP A 177 -4.95 -11.00 27.29
C ASP A 177 -5.47 -10.34 26.00
N ALA A 178 -5.68 -11.15 24.97
CA ALA A 178 -6.07 -10.72 23.63
C ALA A 178 -7.41 -11.30 23.20
N GLU A 179 -8.13 -10.60 22.33
CA GLU A 179 -9.41 -11.06 21.78
C GLU A 179 -9.42 -10.93 20.26
N TYR A 180 -9.84 -12.00 19.59
CA TYR A 180 -10.05 -12.00 18.14
C TYR A 180 -11.30 -11.19 17.80
N VAL A 181 -11.14 -10.20 16.91
CA VAL A 181 -12.23 -9.34 16.43
C VAL A 181 -12.34 -9.46 14.91
N ASP A 182 -13.43 -10.06 14.47
CA ASP A 182 -13.76 -10.17 13.05
C ASP A 182 -14.50 -8.93 12.56
N LEU A 183 -13.96 -8.25 11.54
CA LEU A 183 -14.62 -7.13 10.88
C LEU A 183 -15.30 -7.49 9.55
N CYS A 184 -15.22 -8.73 9.08
CA CYS A 184 -15.68 -9.13 7.74
C CYS A 184 -17.15 -8.82 7.46
N ASP A 185 -18.02 -8.90 8.46
CA ASP A 185 -19.47 -8.73 8.28
C ASP A 185 -20.00 -7.43 8.94
N VAL A 186 -19.11 -6.46 9.20
CA VAL A 186 -19.49 -5.21 9.89
C VAL A 186 -20.19 -4.23 8.96
N LEU A 187 -19.84 -4.24 7.68
CA LEU A 187 -20.37 -3.30 6.70
C LEU A 187 -21.20 -4.02 5.63
N HIS A 188 -22.42 -3.52 5.44
CA HIS A 188 -23.32 -3.92 4.37
C HIS A 188 -23.69 -2.66 3.59
N HIS A 189 -22.86 -2.29 2.61
CA HIS A 189 -23.14 -1.16 1.72
C HIS A 189 -23.58 -1.62 0.33
N ASP A 190 -24.44 -0.81 -0.28
CA ASP A 190 -24.92 -1.01 -1.64
C ASP A 190 -23.75 -0.82 -2.63
N PRO A 191 -23.64 -1.63 -3.70
CA PRO A 191 -22.48 -1.62 -4.60
C PRO A 191 -22.37 -0.32 -5.43
N THR A 192 -23.41 0.51 -5.44
CA THR A 192 -23.50 1.79 -6.15
C THR A 192 -23.09 2.99 -5.29
N ALA A 193 -22.87 2.80 -3.99
CA ALA A 193 -22.44 3.87 -3.12
C ALA A 193 -21.01 4.32 -3.46
N GLN A 194 -20.67 5.57 -3.19
CA GLN A 194 -19.31 6.08 -3.37
C GLN A 194 -18.53 5.94 -2.06
N LEU A 195 -17.20 5.82 -2.17
CA LEU A 195 -16.29 5.91 -1.03
C LEU A 195 -16.19 7.38 -0.58
N ASP A 196 -17.22 7.84 0.12
CA ASP A 196 -17.33 9.21 0.61
C ASP A 196 -17.02 9.32 2.11
N ALA A 197 -17.03 10.56 2.63
CA ALA A 197 -16.82 10.81 4.05
C ALA A 197 -17.89 10.14 4.92
N ALA A 198 -19.11 9.94 4.42
CA ALA A 198 -20.18 9.30 5.17
C ALA A 198 -19.89 7.80 5.37
N PHE A 199 -19.38 7.12 4.33
CA PHE A 199 -18.90 5.74 4.42
C PHE A 199 -17.79 5.59 5.47
N HIS A 200 -16.76 6.44 5.43
CA HIS A 200 -15.65 6.35 6.40
C HIS A 200 -16.12 6.57 7.84
N ASN A 201 -17.02 7.53 8.06
CA ASN A 201 -17.59 7.78 9.38
C ASN A 201 -18.44 6.59 9.88
N ALA A 202 -19.26 6.01 9.02
CA ALA A 202 -20.05 4.82 9.36
C ALA A 202 -19.16 3.60 9.67
N ALA A 203 -18.14 3.37 8.85
CA ALA A 203 -17.16 2.30 9.04
C ALA A 203 -16.42 2.45 10.37
N SER A 204 -15.88 3.64 10.63
CA SER A 204 -15.17 3.94 11.86
C SER A 204 -16.05 3.75 13.10
N ALA A 205 -17.30 4.23 13.07
CA ALA A 205 -18.25 4.03 14.17
C ALA A 205 -18.58 2.56 14.41
N ALA A 206 -18.69 1.76 13.35
CA ALA A 206 -18.97 0.34 13.47
C ALA A 206 -17.77 -0.44 14.03
N PHE A 207 -16.54 -0.07 13.67
CA PHE A 207 -15.32 -0.67 14.21
C PHE A 207 -15.18 -0.37 15.70
N VAL A 208 -15.37 0.90 16.10
CA VAL A 208 -15.29 1.32 17.52
C VAL A 208 -16.21 0.49 18.40
N ARG A 209 -17.46 0.25 17.99
CA ARG A 209 -18.40 -0.59 18.77
C ARG A 209 -17.86 -1.99 19.05
N LYS A 210 -17.22 -2.63 18.06
CA LYS A 210 -16.61 -3.95 18.24
C LYS A 210 -15.34 -3.89 19.10
N LEU A 211 -14.55 -2.83 18.97
CA LEU A 211 -13.31 -2.66 19.74
C LEU A 211 -13.59 -2.34 21.21
N GLU A 212 -14.63 -1.55 21.50
CA GLU A 212 -15.06 -1.23 22.87
C GLU A 212 -15.65 -2.45 23.58
N ALA A 213 -16.29 -3.37 22.84
CA ALA A 213 -16.80 -4.63 23.40
C ALA A 213 -15.69 -5.53 23.96
N CYS A 214 -14.43 -5.32 23.58
CA CYS A 214 -13.29 -6.06 24.11
C CYS A 214 -12.92 -5.66 25.55
N GLY A 215 -13.35 -4.49 26.03
CA GLY A 215 -13.01 -3.98 27.35
C GLY A 215 -11.51 -3.77 27.54
N ASP A 216 -10.95 -4.45 28.55
CA ASP A 216 -9.51 -4.40 28.89
C ASP A 216 -8.69 -5.48 28.14
N ARG A 217 -9.26 -6.16 27.15
CA ARG A 217 -8.53 -7.11 26.29
C ARG A 217 -7.89 -6.38 25.11
N VAL A 218 -6.81 -6.92 24.57
CA VAL A 218 -6.16 -6.40 23.36
C VAL A 218 -6.91 -6.91 22.12
N PRO A 219 -7.63 -6.06 21.38
CA PRO A 219 -8.32 -6.49 20.16
C PRO A 219 -7.30 -6.80 19.05
N VAL A 220 -7.42 -8.00 18.48
CA VAL A 220 -6.70 -8.45 17.29
C VAL A 220 -7.69 -8.51 16.13
N VAL A 221 -7.55 -7.56 15.22
CA VAL A 221 -8.57 -7.17 14.26
C VAL A 221 -8.17 -7.61 12.85
N THR A 222 -9.14 -8.17 12.12
CA THR A 222 -8.96 -8.47 10.69
C THR A 222 -8.79 -7.19 9.88
N GLY A 223 -7.82 -7.18 8.95
CA GLY A 223 -7.63 -6.07 8.03
C GLY A 223 -8.80 -5.82 7.06
N PHE A 224 -9.60 -6.84 6.82
CA PHE A 224 -10.72 -6.92 5.93
C PHE A 224 -11.96 -6.63 6.75
N PHE A 225 -12.76 -5.70 6.25
CA PHE A 225 -13.88 -5.13 6.98
C PHE A 225 -15.21 -5.15 6.21
N GLY A 226 -15.32 -6.05 5.24
CA GLY A 226 -16.57 -6.39 4.58
C GLY A 226 -16.80 -5.75 3.24
N ASN A 227 -18.06 -5.76 2.81
CA ASN A 227 -18.42 -5.43 1.44
C ASN A 227 -18.40 -3.91 1.25
N VAL A 228 -17.39 -3.44 0.54
CA VAL A 228 -17.28 -2.05 0.10
C VAL A 228 -17.82 -1.88 -1.32
N PRO A 229 -18.28 -0.68 -1.68
CA PRO A 229 -18.66 -0.39 -3.06
C PRO A 229 -17.45 -0.57 -4.00
N GLY A 230 -17.66 -1.20 -5.16
CA GLY A 230 -16.60 -1.46 -6.13
C GLY A 230 -15.65 -2.64 -5.81
N SER A 231 -15.82 -3.35 -4.67
CA SER A 231 -14.88 -4.36 -4.12
C SER A 231 -13.61 -3.78 -3.50
N LEU A 232 -13.11 -4.44 -2.46
CA LEU A 232 -11.90 -4.03 -1.73
C LEU A 232 -10.65 -4.10 -2.61
N ILE A 233 -10.58 -5.08 -3.50
CA ILE A 233 -9.36 -5.37 -4.27
C ILE A 233 -9.41 -4.81 -5.68
N ASP A 234 -10.57 -4.91 -6.31
CA ASP A 234 -10.77 -4.47 -7.69
C ASP A 234 -11.35 -3.05 -7.78
N GLY A 235 -11.76 -2.47 -6.66
CA GLY A 235 -12.20 -1.09 -6.55
C GLY A 235 -11.09 -0.13 -6.12
N ASP A 236 -11.49 1.09 -5.74
CA ASP A 236 -10.58 2.22 -5.53
C ASP A 236 -9.60 2.05 -4.36
N ILE A 237 -9.85 1.09 -3.46
CA ILE A 237 -8.99 0.82 -2.28
C ILE A 237 -7.79 -0.06 -2.64
N GLY A 238 -7.96 -1.04 -3.54
CA GLY A 238 -6.89 -1.96 -3.92
C GLY A 238 -6.23 -2.74 -2.77
N ARG A 239 -5.00 -3.22 -2.99
CA ARG A 239 -4.26 -4.15 -2.07
C ARG A 239 -3.78 -3.52 -0.75
N GLY A 240 -4.08 -2.24 -0.50
CA GLY A 240 -3.72 -1.53 0.74
C GLY A 240 -4.84 -1.44 1.77
N TYR A 241 -5.93 -2.17 1.60
CA TYR A 241 -7.10 -2.08 2.49
C TYR A 241 -6.81 -2.33 3.97
N THR A 242 -5.83 -3.19 4.33
CA THR A 242 -5.48 -3.40 5.75
C THR A 242 -4.92 -2.12 6.38
N ASP A 243 -4.18 -1.30 5.62
CA ASP A 243 -3.68 -0.01 6.11
C ASP A 243 -4.87 0.93 6.36
N LEU A 244 -5.84 0.97 5.43
CA LEU A 244 -7.04 1.78 5.57
C LEU A 244 -7.88 1.35 6.77
N CYS A 245 -8.04 0.04 7.00
CA CYS A 245 -8.69 -0.50 8.19
C CYS A 245 -8.03 0.01 9.48
N ALA A 246 -6.71 -0.04 9.55
CA ALA A 246 -5.96 0.47 10.68
C ALA A 246 -6.13 2.00 10.84
N GLY A 247 -6.17 2.74 9.73
CA GLY A 247 -6.50 4.17 9.73
C GLY A 247 -7.89 4.47 10.29
N LEU A 248 -8.92 3.77 9.82
CA LEU A 248 -10.31 3.95 10.27
C LEU A 248 -10.48 3.57 11.76
N CYS A 249 -9.78 2.54 12.23
CA CYS A 249 -9.70 2.19 13.65
C CYS A 249 -9.03 3.31 14.47
N ALA A 250 -7.92 3.88 13.97
CA ALA A 250 -7.21 4.96 14.64
C ALA A 250 -8.06 6.23 14.74
N VAL A 251 -8.72 6.62 13.65
CA VAL A 251 -9.62 7.78 13.61
C VAL A 251 -10.80 7.59 14.57
N GLY A 252 -11.41 6.41 14.58
CA GLY A 252 -12.58 6.12 15.42
C GLY A 252 -12.26 6.14 16.92
N LEU A 253 -11.12 5.56 17.30
CA LEU A 253 -10.65 5.53 18.69
C LEU A 253 -9.98 6.82 19.13
N LYS A 254 -9.79 7.80 18.23
CA LYS A 254 -8.97 9.00 18.45
C LYS A 254 -7.58 8.64 19.01
N ALA A 255 -6.91 7.73 18.32
CA ALA A 255 -5.62 7.21 18.72
C ALA A 255 -4.53 8.30 18.75
N ASP A 256 -3.58 8.16 19.67
CA ASP A 256 -2.41 9.04 19.78
C ASP A 256 -1.45 8.85 18.60
N GLU A 257 -1.37 7.62 18.06
CA GLU A 257 -0.45 7.26 16.99
C GLU A 257 -0.94 6.02 16.22
N LEU A 258 -0.82 6.04 14.89
CA LEU A 258 -0.96 4.85 14.04
C LEU A 258 0.43 4.31 13.68
N GLN A 259 0.74 3.09 14.10
CA GLN A 259 2.01 2.43 13.83
C GLN A 259 1.87 1.40 12.70
N ILE A 260 2.64 1.60 11.62
CA ILE A 260 2.74 0.65 10.52
C ILE A 260 4.06 -0.10 10.64
N TRP A 261 3.98 -1.38 10.99
CA TRP A 261 5.12 -2.24 11.22
C TRP A 261 5.49 -3.03 9.95
N LYS A 262 6.75 -2.87 9.52
CA LYS A 262 7.33 -3.46 8.31
C LYS A 262 8.66 -4.17 8.59
N GLU A 263 9.31 -4.67 7.54
CA GLU A 263 10.66 -5.26 7.58
C GLU A 263 11.77 -4.23 7.32
N VAL A 264 11.43 -2.93 7.31
CA VAL A 264 12.37 -1.82 7.06
C VAL A 264 12.24 -0.79 8.18
N ASP A 265 13.34 -0.09 8.51
CA ASP A 265 13.38 0.93 9.57
C ASP A 265 12.44 2.10 9.36
N GLY A 266 12.09 2.41 8.10
CA GLY A 266 11.18 3.48 7.76
C GLY A 266 11.36 3.86 6.30
N ILE A 267 11.20 5.15 6.01
CA ILE A 267 11.44 5.71 4.68
C ILE A 267 12.87 6.25 4.65
N PHE A 268 13.59 5.90 3.59
CA PHE A 268 14.96 6.34 3.37
C PHE A 268 15.02 7.44 2.31
N THR A 269 16.10 8.22 2.30
CA THR A 269 16.39 9.22 1.27
C THR A 269 16.55 8.63 -0.14
N ALA A 270 16.81 7.32 -0.24
CA ALA A 270 16.85 6.54 -1.48
C ALA A 270 16.67 5.06 -1.11
N ASP A 271 16.44 4.19 -2.09
CA ASP A 271 16.37 2.74 -1.85
C ASP A 271 17.71 2.22 -1.29
N PRO A 272 17.77 1.73 -0.03
CA PRO A 272 19.01 1.29 0.61
C PRO A 272 19.61 0.04 -0.05
N SER A 273 18.82 -0.73 -0.83
CA SER A 273 19.34 -1.87 -1.59
C SER A 273 20.16 -1.45 -2.81
N LYS A 274 19.89 -0.25 -3.34
CA LYS A 274 20.53 0.31 -4.52
C LYS A 274 21.56 1.40 -4.17
N VAL A 275 21.35 2.11 -3.05
CA VAL A 275 22.19 3.23 -2.57
C VAL A 275 22.66 2.97 -1.14
N PRO A 276 23.92 2.52 -0.92
CA PRO A 276 24.43 2.22 0.42
C PRO A 276 24.51 3.42 1.37
N THR A 277 24.61 4.64 0.84
CA THR A 277 24.65 5.90 1.60
C THR A 277 23.26 6.41 2.00
N ALA A 278 22.18 5.69 1.67
CA ALA A 278 20.83 6.08 2.00
C ALA A 278 20.64 6.24 3.51
N ARG A 279 20.01 7.36 3.92
CA ARG A 279 19.78 7.70 5.33
C ARG A 279 18.30 7.55 5.66
N LEU A 280 18.00 7.10 6.88
CA LEU A 280 16.65 7.04 7.40
C LEU A 280 16.12 8.47 7.62
N LEU A 281 14.91 8.74 7.14
CA LEU A 281 14.20 9.99 7.39
C LEU A 281 13.53 9.92 8.76
N ALA A 282 13.80 10.91 9.62
CA ALA A 282 13.15 10.98 10.94
C ALA A 282 11.67 11.38 10.84
N SER A 283 11.36 12.29 9.92
CA SER A 283 10.00 12.75 9.65
C SER A 283 9.81 13.10 8.18
N ILE A 284 8.57 13.02 7.71
CA ILE A 284 8.15 13.34 6.35
C ILE A 284 6.75 13.96 6.35
N THR A 285 6.42 14.80 5.37
CA THR A 285 5.05 15.29 5.22
C THR A 285 4.17 14.29 4.45
N PRO A 286 2.85 14.33 4.61
CA PRO A 286 1.92 13.52 3.84
C PRO A 286 2.09 13.64 2.33
N SER A 287 2.23 14.86 1.82
CA SER A 287 2.39 15.07 0.39
C SER A 287 3.69 14.45 -0.13
N GLU A 288 4.78 14.55 0.63
CA GLU A 288 6.03 13.86 0.27
C GLU A 288 5.87 12.33 0.32
N ALA A 289 5.22 11.79 1.36
CA ALA A 289 5.00 10.36 1.50
C ALA A 289 4.13 9.78 0.37
N ALA A 290 3.11 10.52 -0.06
CA ALA A 290 2.25 10.15 -1.19
C ALA A 290 3.05 10.06 -2.50
N GLU A 291 3.88 11.06 -2.79
CA GLU A 291 4.76 11.08 -3.96
C GLU A 291 5.80 9.94 -3.93
N LEU A 292 6.43 9.69 -2.78
CA LEU A 292 7.37 8.57 -2.65
C LEU A 292 6.70 7.21 -2.85
N THR A 293 5.46 7.06 -2.37
CA THR A 293 4.67 5.84 -2.55
C THR A 293 4.36 5.61 -4.02
N PHE A 294 3.96 6.65 -4.75
CA PHE A 294 3.64 6.58 -6.18
C PHE A 294 4.83 6.12 -7.04
N TYR A 295 6.04 6.60 -6.74
CA TYR A 295 7.26 6.30 -7.50
C TYR A 295 8.09 5.11 -6.99
N GLY A 296 7.49 4.23 -6.19
CA GLY A 296 8.06 2.90 -5.90
C GLY A 296 8.46 2.64 -4.45
N SER A 297 8.28 3.58 -3.52
CA SER A 297 8.43 3.34 -2.08
C SER A 297 7.08 2.99 -1.46
N GLU A 298 6.50 1.84 -1.80
CA GLU A 298 5.17 1.42 -1.33
C GLU A 298 5.17 1.14 0.20
N VAL A 299 5.12 2.22 0.98
CA VAL A 299 5.24 2.19 2.42
C VAL A 299 3.89 2.39 3.10
N ILE A 300 2.99 3.23 2.56
CA ILE A 300 1.67 3.45 3.15
C ILE A 300 0.65 3.61 2.03
N HIS A 301 -0.53 3.02 2.19
CA HIS A 301 -1.64 3.27 1.27
C HIS A 301 -2.17 4.71 1.37
N HIS A 302 -2.32 5.41 0.25
CA HIS A 302 -2.66 6.84 0.20
C HIS A 302 -3.99 7.18 0.92
N LEU A 303 -5.04 6.38 0.73
CA LEU A 303 -6.33 6.60 1.41
C LEU A 303 -6.19 6.58 2.94
N THR A 304 -5.27 5.78 3.47
CA THR A 304 -4.99 5.73 4.91
C THR A 304 -4.41 7.05 5.39
N MET A 305 -3.49 7.63 4.62
CA MET A 305 -2.90 8.93 4.95
C MET A 305 -4.02 9.97 5.00
N ASP A 306 -4.85 10.06 3.95
CA ASP A 306 -5.93 11.05 3.88
C ASP A 306 -6.88 10.98 5.07
N GLN A 307 -7.29 9.79 5.51
CA GLN A 307 -8.20 9.66 6.65
C GLN A 307 -7.58 10.10 7.97
N VAL A 308 -6.33 9.71 8.21
CA VAL A 308 -5.66 9.87 9.51
C VAL A 308 -5.17 11.32 9.70
N ILE A 309 -4.82 12.00 8.59
CA ILE A 309 -4.35 13.39 8.59
C ILE A 309 -5.51 14.38 8.75
N HIS A 310 -6.65 14.13 8.09
CA HIS A 310 -7.82 15.02 8.20
C HIS A 310 -8.63 14.78 9.48
N ALA A 311 -8.24 13.81 10.31
CA ALA A 311 -8.84 13.58 11.62
C ALA A 311 -8.66 14.79 12.55
N GLN A 312 -9.57 14.93 13.52
CA GLN A 312 -9.50 15.98 14.55
C GLN A 312 -9.45 15.36 15.95
N PRO A 313 -8.31 15.42 16.67
CA PRO A 313 -7.00 15.94 16.24
C PRO A 313 -6.33 15.07 15.16
N PRO A 314 -5.37 15.61 14.40
CA PRO A 314 -4.67 14.84 13.38
C PRO A 314 -3.75 13.81 14.03
N ILE A 315 -3.76 12.59 13.50
CA ILE A 315 -3.07 11.46 14.11
C ILE A 315 -1.75 11.23 13.34
N PRO A 316 -0.59 11.20 14.02
CA PRO A 316 0.68 10.90 13.36
C PRO A 316 0.74 9.42 12.95
N ILE A 317 1.29 9.15 11.77
CA ILE A 317 1.60 7.79 11.32
C ILE A 317 3.08 7.53 11.56
N ARG A 318 3.44 6.43 12.22
CA ARG A 318 4.84 6.02 12.41
C ARG A 318 5.11 4.71 11.70
N ILE A 319 6.10 4.71 10.83
CA ILE A 319 6.58 3.50 10.17
C ILE A 319 7.73 2.94 10.99
N LYS A 320 7.65 1.67 11.38
CA LYS A 320 8.64 0.99 12.24
C LYS A 320 9.05 -0.37 11.67
N ASN A 321 10.19 -0.87 12.14
CA ASN A 321 10.72 -2.18 11.77
C ASN A 321 10.45 -3.24 12.84
N VAL A 322 9.89 -4.37 12.42
CA VAL A 322 9.65 -5.54 13.29
C VAL A 322 10.96 -6.19 13.72
N THR A 323 11.99 -6.14 12.89
CA THR A 323 13.31 -6.69 13.24
C THR A 323 14.10 -5.80 14.19
N ASN A 324 13.80 -4.50 14.23
CA ASN A 324 14.42 -3.51 15.09
C ASN A 324 13.37 -2.64 15.84
N PRO A 325 12.65 -3.20 16.84
CA PRO A 325 11.52 -2.51 17.49
C PRO A 325 11.85 -1.22 18.24
N ARG A 326 13.11 -1.09 18.67
CA ARG A 326 13.64 0.06 19.41
C ARG A 326 13.98 1.25 18.50
N GLY A 327 14.02 1.04 17.18
CA GLY A 327 14.21 2.13 16.22
C GLY A 327 13.07 3.15 16.29
N ASN A 328 13.42 4.44 16.12
CA ASN A 328 12.44 5.53 16.10
C ASN A 328 11.57 5.53 14.83
N GLY A 329 12.12 4.95 13.76
CA GLY A 329 11.52 4.88 12.43
C GLY A 329 11.27 6.25 11.81
N THR A 330 10.28 6.32 10.93
CA THR A 330 9.88 7.57 10.25
C THR A 330 8.48 7.98 10.70
N ILE A 331 8.31 9.25 11.08
CA ILE A 331 7.01 9.82 11.44
C ILE A 331 6.46 10.65 10.26
N VAL A 332 5.25 10.34 9.82
CA VAL A 332 4.50 11.20 8.91
C VAL A 332 3.81 12.26 9.76
N ILE A 333 4.26 13.51 9.63
CA ILE A 333 3.74 14.66 10.40
C ILE A 333 2.79 15.44 9.50
N PRO A 334 1.53 15.65 9.90
CA PRO A 334 0.57 16.44 9.14
C PRO A 334 1.14 17.79 8.69
N ASP A 335 0.88 18.16 7.43
CA ASP A 335 1.27 19.48 6.94
C ASP A 335 0.58 20.56 7.78
N PRO A 336 1.29 21.63 8.19
CA PRO A 336 0.62 22.81 8.70
C PRO A 336 -0.29 23.32 7.57
N VAL A 337 -1.60 23.27 7.80
CA VAL A 337 -2.65 23.54 6.81
C VAL A 337 -2.33 24.79 5.97
N LEU A 338 -1.86 24.57 4.74
CA LEU A 338 -1.78 25.60 3.70
C LEU A 338 -2.87 25.26 2.69
N SER A 339 -3.84 26.16 2.54
CA SER A 339 -4.95 25.97 1.60
C SER A 339 -4.45 25.79 0.16
N ALA A 340 -5.21 25.07 -0.67
CA ALA A 340 -4.90 24.90 -2.10
C ALA A 340 -4.74 26.25 -2.84
N SER A 341 -5.45 27.30 -2.40
CA SER A 341 -5.27 28.68 -2.89
C SER A 341 -3.89 29.26 -2.57
N HIS A 342 -3.26 28.86 -1.47
CA HIS A 342 -1.90 29.27 -1.10
C HIS A 342 -0.79 28.49 -1.84
N GLN A 343 -1.11 27.36 -2.49
CA GLN A 343 -0.13 26.59 -3.27
C GLN A 343 0.17 27.25 -4.63
N LEU A 344 -0.78 27.99 -5.20
CA LEU A 344 -0.67 28.64 -6.52
C LEU A 344 -0.09 30.06 -6.49
N HIS A 345 0.14 30.64 -5.32
CA HIS A 345 0.78 31.95 -5.22
C HIS A 345 2.29 31.83 -5.43
N ARG A 346 2.80 32.39 -6.54
CA ARG A 346 4.22 32.73 -6.67
C ARG A 346 4.57 33.70 -5.55
N SER A 347 5.32 33.24 -4.56
CA SER A 347 6.06 34.13 -3.67
C SER A 347 6.97 34.99 -4.54
N THR A 348 6.74 36.30 -4.54
CA THR A 348 7.69 37.21 -5.20
C THR A 348 9.00 37.20 -4.39
N PRO A 349 10.19 37.32 -5.04
CA PRO A 349 11.47 37.31 -4.33
C PRO A 349 11.55 38.34 -3.19
N SER A 350 10.78 39.41 -3.30
CA SER A 350 10.71 40.52 -2.35
C SER A 350 9.95 40.21 -1.06
N GLU A 351 8.99 39.27 -1.07
CA GLU A 351 8.21 38.90 0.15
C GLU A 351 8.98 37.96 1.09
N VAL A 352 9.97 37.24 0.56
CA VAL A 352 10.82 36.33 1.35
C VAL A 352 11.73 37.10 2.31
N GLN A 353 12.02 38.38 2.04
CA GLN A 353 12.92 39.18 2.87
C GLN A 353 12.24 39.75 4.13
N LEU A 354 10.93 40.02 4.12
CA LEU A 354 10.24 40.68 5.24
C LEU A 354 9.73 39.75 6.36
N SER A 355 9.69 38.43 6.16
CA SER A 355 9.29 37.46 7.21
C SER A 355 10.48 36.89 8.00
N SER A 356 11.68 37.42 7.80
CA SER A 356 12.95 36.89 8.32
C SER A 356 13.27 37.26 9.77
N THR A 357 12.27 37.37 10.65
CA THR A 357 12.52 37.40 12.10
C THR A 357 12.44 36.01 12.72
N LYS A 358 13.64 35.47 13.02
CA LYS A 358 13.95 34.35 13.94
C LYS A 358 13.70 32.91 13.44
N SER A 359 14.65 32.40 12.67
CA SER A 359 15.33 31.11 12.93
C SER A 359 16.35 30.86 11.80
N VAL A 360 17.56 30.50 12.16
CA VAL A 360 18.61 30.06 11.22
C VAL A 360 18.12 28.76 10.58
N LYS A 361 17.46 28.85 9.41
CA LYS A 361 17.01 27.67 8.67
C LYS A 361 18.18 27.14 7.84
N SER A 362 18.60 25.91 8.11
CA SER A 362 19.43 25.13 7.20
C SER A 362 18.87 25.20 5.78
N PRO A 363 19.71 25.19 4.73
CA PRO A 363 19.23 25.20 3.35
C PRO A 363 18.21 24.08 3.17
N LYS A 364 17.04 24.41 2.60
CA LYS A 364 16.01 23.42 2.29
C LYS A 364 16.59 22.45 1.26
N ARG A 365 16.58 21.16 1.60
CA ARG A 365 17.14 20.07 0.79
C ARG A 365 16.00 19.23 0.22
N PRO A 366 16.21 18.57 -0.93
CA PRO A 366 15.33 17.49 -1.35
C PRO A 366 15.26 16.42 -0.26
N THR A 367 14.11 15.77 -0.16
CA THR A 367 13.81 14.80 0.90
C THR A 367 14.26 13.40 0.50
N ALA A 368 14.00 13.00 -0.75
CA ALA A 368 14.42 11.70 -1.24
C ALA A 368 14.51 11.63 -2.77
N VAL A 369 15.20 10.60 -3.25
CA VAL A 369 15.31 10.20 -4.66
C VAL A 369 14.67 8.83 -4.79
N THR A 370 13.78 8.66 -5.75
CA THR A 370 13.12 7.39 -6.04
C THR A 370 13.27 7.02 -7.50
N ILE A 371 13.11 5.72 -7.76
CA ILE A 371 13.15 5.20 -9.12
C ILE A 371 12.05 4.17 -9.33
N LYS A 372 11.28 4.35 -10.40
CA LYS A 372 10.25 3.41 -10.85
C LYS A 372 10.75 2.71 -12.11
N ASP A 373 11.02 1.41 -11.97
CA ASP A 373 11.47 0.55 -13.05
C ASP A 373 10.30 0.05 -13.92
N ARG A 374 10.61 -0.57 -15.06
CA ARG A 374 9.63 -1.15 -16.02
C ARG A 374 8.66 -0.10 -16.55
N ILE A 375 9.23 0.98 -17.08
CA ILE A 375 8.48 2.04 -17.75
C ILE A 375 8.66 1.90 -19.25
N SER A 376 7.59 2.19 -19.98
CA SER A 376 7.63 2.41 -21.43
C SER A 376 7.16 3.82 -21.72
N VAL A 377 7.83 4.51 -22.62
CA VAL A 377 7.42 5.84 -23.09
C VAL A 377 6.71 5.68 -24.43
N ILE A 378 5.47 6.15 -24.50
CA ILE A 378 4.71 6.28 -25.75
C ILE A 378 4.79 7.74 -26.19
N ASN A 379 5.32 7.96 -27.38
CA ASN A 379 5.27 9.26 -28.03
C ASN A 379 4.22 9.22 -29.13
N VAL A 380 3.24 10.12 -29.05
CA VAL A 380 2.20 10.29 -30.07
C VAL A 380 2.42 11.64 -30.74
N HIS A 381 2.77 11.61 -32.03
CA HIS A 381 2.92 12.79 -32.87
C HIS A 381 1.66 13.02 -33.69
N SER A 382 1.02 14.17 -33.51
CA SER A 382 -0.20 14.50 -34.25
C SER A 382 0.10 14.79 -35.72
N ASN A 383 -0.66 14.17 -36.62
CA ASN A 383 -0.55 14.43 -38.07
C ASN A 383 -1.14 15.80 -38.50
N LYS A 384 -1.70 16.57 -37.55
CA LYS A 384 -2.33 17.87 -37.82
C LYS A 384 -1.36 19.00 -37.49
N ARG A 385 -1.42 20.09 -38.27
CA ARG A 385 -0.58 21.30 -38.09
C ARG A 385 -0.79 22.06 -36.77
N SER A 386 -1.85 21.74 -36.02
CA SER A 386 -2.15 22.30 -34.70
C SER A 386 -3.02 21.29 -33.92
N ILE A 387 -2.76 21.14 -32.61
CA ILE A 387 -3.55 20.27 -31.73
C ILE A 387 -4.99 20.79 -31.65
N SER A 388 -5.94 20.03 -32.19
CA SER A 388 -7.36 20.24 -31.92
C SER A 388 -7.66 19.87 -30.47
N HIS A 389 -8.53 20.62 -29.77
CA HIS A 389 -8.97 20.32 -28.39
C HIS A 389 -9.39 18.85 -28.15
N GLY A 390 -9.89 18.16 -29.18
CA GLY A 390 -10.27 16.74 -29.10
C GLY A 390 -9.11 15.72 -29.18
N PHE A 391 -7.88 16.12 -29.46
CA PHE A 391 -6.75 15.19 -29.60
C PHE A 391 -6.39 14.54 -28.26
N PHE A 392 -6.18 15.35 -27.21
CA PHE A 392 -5.91 14.85 -25.86
C PHE A 392 -7.04 13.99 -25.33
N ALA A 393 -8.29 14.45 -25.50
CA ALA A 393 -9.47 13.69 -25.10
C ALA A 393 -9.47 12.30 -25.74
N ARG A 394 -9.21 12.22 -27.06
CA ARG A 394 -9.16 10.93 -27.76
C ARG A 394 -8.02 10.03 -27.29
N VAL A 395 -6.82 10.59 -27.08
CA VAL A 395 -5.67 9.83 -26.56
C VAL A 395 -6.00 9.23 -25.19
N PHE A 396 -6.49 10.03 -24.24
CA PHE A 396 -6.82 9.54 -22.91
C PHE A 396 -8.02 8.58 -22.91
N SER A 397 -9.03 8.80 -23.76
CA SER A 397 -10.14 7.84 -23.90
C SER A 397 -9.69 6.48 -24.46
N ILE A 398 -8.69 6.45 -25.34
CA ILE A 398 -8.12 5.18 -25.83
C ILE A 398 -7.40 4.47 -24.68
N LEU A 399 -6.59 5.19 -23.91
CA LEU A 399 -5.85 4.60 -22.78
C LEU A 399 -6.81 4.07 -21.71
N ASP A 400 -7.86 4.83 -21.38
CA ASP A 400 -8.91 4.44 -20.44
C ASP A 400 -9.65 3.17 -20.90
N LYS A 401 -10.03 3.10 -22.19
CA LYS A 401 -10.67 1.92 -22.79
C LYS A 401 -9.85 0.63 -22.60
N TYR A 402 -8.53 0.73 -22.62
CA TYR A 402 -7.62 -0.41 -22.43
C TYR A 402 -7.07 -0.52 -21.00
N ALA A 403 -7.62 0.26 -20.06
CA ALA A 403 -7.20 0.32 -18.66
C ALA A 403 -5.68 0.56 -18.48
N ILE A 404 -5.12 1.45 -19.30
CA ILE A 404 -3.70 1.83 -19.25
C ILE A 404 -3.54 3.04 -18.33
N SER A 405 -2.88 2.82 -17.19
CA SER A 405 -2.51 3.90 -16.28
C SER A 405 -1.27 4.65 -16.79
N VAL A 406 -1.32 5.97 -16.77
CA VAL A 406 -0.23 6.88 -17.17
C VAL A 406 0.42 7.45 -15.92
N ASP A 407 1.74 7.35 -15.84
CA ASP A 407 2.53 7.84 -14.71
C ASP A 407 2.98 9.30 -14.90
N LEU A 408 3.51 9.62 -16.09
CA LEU A 408 3.97 10.96 -16.43
C LEU A 408 3.45 11.38 -17.80
N ILE A 409 3.19 12.68 -17.91
CA ILE A 409 2.78 13.33 -19.16
C ILE A 409 3.73 14.49 -19.41
N SER A 410 4.17 14.62 -20.67
CA SER A 410 4.90 15.77 -21.19
C SER A 410 4.33 16.10 -22.55
N THR A 411 4.07 17.36 -22.80
CA THR A 411 3.37 17.83 -23.99
C THR A 411 4.18 18.89 -24.71
N SER A 412 4.06 18.91 -26.03
CA SER A 412 4.48 20.01 -26.88
C SER A 412 3.32 20.42 -27.80
N GLU A 413 3.57 21.33 -28.73
CA GLU A 413 2.53 21.84 -29.64
C GLU A 413 1.91 20.76 -30.54
N VAL A 414 2.62 19.66 -30.81
CA VAL A 414 2.14 18.56 -31.66
C VAL A 414 2.49 17.17 -31.14
N HIS A 415 3.28 17.05 -30.06
CA HIS A 415 3.66 15.77 -29.48
C HIS A 415 3.11 15.60 -28.07
N VAL A 416 2.77 14.36 -27.74
CA VAL A 416 2.45 13.94 -26.38
C VAL A 416 3.29 12.74 -26.05
N SER A 417 4.11 12.88 -25.01
CA SER A 417 4.93 11.83 -24.45
C SER A 417 4.28 11.36 -23.16
N LEU A 418 4.06 10.05 -23.06
CA LEU A 418 3.37 9.41 -21.95
C LEU A 418 4.27 8.31 -21.40
N ALA A 419 4.64 8.39 -20.13
CA ALA A 419 5.31 7.29 -19.44
C ALA A 419 4.24 6.38 -18.83
N ILE A 420 4.29 5.10 -19.15
CA ILE A 420 3.34 4.09 -18.66
C ILE A 420 4.07 2.94 -17.97
N HIS A 421 3.41 2.32 -16.99
CA HIS A 421 3.97 1.15 -16.31
C HIS A 421 3.70 -0.14 -17.10
N SER A 422 4.75 -0.85 -17.50
CA SER A 422 4.62 -2.08 -18.30
C SER A 422 4.31 -3.34 -17.46
N GLY A 423 4.48 -3.26 -16.13
CA GLY A 423 4.34 -4.40 -15.22
C GLY A 423 2.93 -4.90 -14.93
N SER A 424 1.88 -4.14 -15.28
CA SER A 424 0.47 -4.46 -15.04
C SER A 424 -0.34 -4.74 -16.31
N MET A 425 0.34 -4.82 -17.47
CA MET A 425 -0.34 -4.94 -18.77
C MET A 425 -0.44 -6.41 -19.20
N HIS A 426 -1.65 -6.85 -19.58
CA HIS A 426 -1.77 -7.96 -20.52
C HIS A 426 -1.17 -7.49 -21.86
N ALA A 427 -0.22 -8.26 -22.41
CA ALA A 427 0.51 -7.89 -23.62
C ALA A 427 -0.43 -7.48 -24.78
N ASP A 428 -1.61 -8.11 -24.84
CA ASP A 428 -2.65 -7.85 -25.84
C ASP A 428 -3.26 -6.45 -25.71
N ASN A 429 -3.50 -5.95 -24.48
CA ASN A 429 -4.09 -4.63 -24.25
C ASN A 429 -3.16 -3.52 -24.76
N PHE A 430 -1.86 -3.67 -24.53
CA PHE A 430 -0.86 -2.69 -24.98
C PHE A 430 -0.74 -2.66 -26.50
N ALA A 431 -0.73 -3.83 -27.14
CA ALA A 431 -0.70 -3.93 -28.60
C ALA A 431 -1.95 -3.29 -29.24
N ASN A 432 -3.13 -3.56 -28.69
CA ASN A 432 -4.39 -2.98 -29.15
C ASN A 432 -4.44 -1.47 -28.95
N ALA A 433 -4.00 -0.98 -27.79
CA ALA A 433 -3.93 0.46 -27.53
C ALA A 433 -2.98 1.17 -28.48
N LYS A 434 -1.80 0.60 -28.77
CA LYS A 434 -0.87 1.13 -29.77
C LYS A 434 -1.53 1.26 -31.14
N GLN A 435 -2.29 0.26 -31.56
CA GLN A 435 -3.01 0.29 -32.84
C GLN A 435 -4.08 1.38 -32.86
N SER A 436 -4.87 1.54 -31.80
CA SER A 436 -5.87 2.61 -31.71
C SER A 436 -5.24 4.01 -31.63
N LEU A 437 -4.10 4.16 -30.95
CA LEU A 437 -3.37 5.42 -30.88
C LEU A 437 -2.80 5.83 -32.25
N ALA A 438 -2.47 4.86 -33.11
CA ALA A 438 -2.01 5.13 -34.47
C ALA A 438 -3.08 5.83 -35.34
N GLU A 439 -4.37 5.76 -34.97
CA GLU A 439 -5.42 6.55 -35.62
C GLU A 439 -5.35 8.04 -35.30
N CYS A 440 -4.66 8.41 -34.21
CA CYS A 440 -4.51 9.80 -33.76
C CYS A 440 -3.25 10.45 -34.34
N GLY A 441 -2.28 9.67 -34.79
CA GLY A 441 -0.99 10.17 -35.23
C GLY A 441 0.08 9.08 -35.35
N GLU A 442 1.32 9.49 -35.62
CA GLU A 442 2.46 8.58 -35.60
C GLU A 442 2.84 8.22 -34.16
N VAL A 443 2.98 6.92 -33.88
CA VAL A 443 3.23 6.41 -32.52
C VAL A 443 4.58 5.73 -32.48
N SER A 444 5.49 6.22 -31.63
CA SER A 444 6.73 5.54 -31.27
C SER A 444 6.70 5.10 -29.81
N VAL A 445 7.35 3.96 -29.54
CA VAL A 445 7.38 3.34 -28.20
C VAL A 445 8.83 3.06 -27.84
N LEU A 446 9.26 3.57 -26.69
CA LEU A 446 10.53 3.26 -26.08
C LEU A 446 10.28 2.37 -24.86
N SER A 447 10.79 1.14 -24.94
CA SER A 447 10.70 0.17 -23.85
C SER A 447 11.97 0.21 -22.99
N ASN A 448 11.94 -0.44 -21.83
CA ASN A 448 13.08 -0.55 -20.91
C ASN A 448 13.58 0.81 -20.39
N MET A 449 12.64 1.66 -19.99
CA MET A 449 12.92 2.95 -19.36
C MET A 449 12.65 2.87 -17.84
N ALA A 450 13.14 3.88 -17.12
CA ALA A 450 12.88 4.08 -15.70
C ALA A 450 12.55 5.56 -15.43
N ILE A 451 11.63 5.82 -14.51
CA ILE A 451 11.34 7.17 -14.01
C ILE A 451 12.20 7.42 -12.80
N LEU A 452 13.06 8.43 -12.86
CA LEU A 452 13.86 8.94 -11.75
C LEU A 452 13.21 10.22 -11.22
N SER A 453 12.88 10.23 -9.94
CA SER A 453 12.15 11.34 -9.32
C SER A 453 12.89 11.87 -8.10
N LEU A 454 12.94 13.19 -7.98
CA LEU A 454 13.46 13.92 -6.83
C LEU A 454 12.26 14.56 -6.10
N VAL A 455 12.07 14.23 -4.82
CA VAL A 455 10.88 14.61 -4.04
C VAL A 455 11.28 15.51 -2.86
N GLY A 456 10.48 16.55 -2.59
CA GLY A 456 10.55 17.37 -1.39
C GLY A 456 9.35 18.32 -1.24
N ALA A 457 8.89 18.57 -0.01
CA ALA A 457 7.66 19.30 0.31
C ALA A 457 7.64 20.77 -0.16
N ASP A 458 8.78 21.30 -0.60
CA ASP A 458 8.90 22.72 -0.94
C ASP A 458 9.90 22.96 -2.08
N MET A 459 9.89 22.12 -3.12
CA MET A 459 10.83 22.28 -4.24
C MET A 459 10.66 23.63 -4.93
N LYS A 460 9.45 24.22 -4.89
CA LYS A 460 9.18 25.59 -5.38
C LYS A 460 10.12 26.66 -4.83
N ASN A 461 10.50 26.53 -3.57
CA ASN A 461 11.36 27.49 -2.88
C ASN A 461 12.84 27.08 -2.93
N MET A 462 13.17 25.93 -3.55
CA MET A 462 14.53 25.43 -3.70
C MET A 462 15.10 25.78 -5.08
N ILE A 463 15.30 27.08 -5.31
CA ILE A 463 15.84 27.61 -6.57
C ILE A 463 17.19 26.93 -6.89
N GLY A 464 17.32 26.43 -8.12
CA GLY A 464 18.53 25.77 -8.60
C GLY A 464 18.61 24.26 -8.34
N VAL A 465 17.67 23.65 -7.61
CA VAL A 465 17.65 22.18 -7.44
C VAL A 465 17.43 21.45 -8.76
N ALA A 466 16.49 21.91 -9.59
CA ALA A 466 16.25 21.35 -10.93
C ALA A 466 17.52 21.42 -11.80
N GLY A 467 18.16 22.60 -11.84
CA GLY A 467 19.40 22.82 -12.57
C GLY A 467 20.51 21.88 -12.10
N ARG A 468 20.74 21.77 -10.78
CA ARG A 468 21.71 20.84 -10.22
C ARG A 468 21.40 19.39 -10.56
N MET A 469 20.13 18.96 -10.53
CA MET A 469 19.72 17.59 -10.86
C MET A 469 20.12 17.27 -12.31
N PHE A 470 19.73 18.10 -13.26
CA PHE A 470 20.00 17.86 -14.67
C PHE A 470 21.48 18.05 -15.04
N SER A 471 22.18 19.02 -14.45
CA SER A 471 23.63 19.15 -14.60
C SER A 471 24.37 17.92 -14.11
N THR A 472 24.03 17.40 -12.93
CA THR A 472 24.65 16.19 -12.37
C THR A 472 24.40 14.98 -13.27
N LEU A 473 23.17 14.78 -13.77
CA LEU A 473 22.88 13.70 -14.70
C LEU A 473 23.65 13.85 -16.02
N GLY A 474 23.73 15.06 -16.56
CA GLY A 474 24.47 15.37 -17.79
C GLY A 474 25.98 15.15 -17.67
N GLU A 475 26.59 15.59 -16.57
CA GLU A 475 28.02 15.39 -16.26
C GLU A 475 28.38 13.90 -16.19
N HIS A 476 27.47 13.09 -15.66
CA HIS A 476 27.61 11.63 -15.59
C HIS A 476 27.13 10.89 -16.85
N ARG A 477 26.84 11.62 -17.94
CA ARG A 477 26.42 11.08 -19.23
C ARG A 477 25.18 10.18 -19.13
N VAL A 478 24.19 10.62 -18.35
CA VAL A 478 22.87 9.99 -18.31
C VAL A 478 21.95 10.78 -19.25
N ASN A 479 21.49 10.14 -20.31
CA ASN A 479 20.57 10.78 -21.25
C ASN A 479 19.15 10.80 -20.66
N MET A 480 18.45 11.91 -20.80
CA MET A 480 17.09 12.11 -20.32
C MET A 480 16.15 12.16 -21.52
N GLU A 481 15.20 11.24 -21.58
CA GLU A 481 14.23 11.14 -22.69
C GLU A 481 13.05 12.08 -22.49
N MET A 482 12.63 12.26 -21.24
CA MET A 482 11.43 13.02 -20.88
C MET A 482 11.67 13.70 -19.53
N ILE A 483 11.18 14.92 -19.39
CA ILE A 483 11.18 15.67 -18.13
C ILE A 483 9.73 16.08 -17.85
N SER A 484 9.31 15.96 -16.59
CA SER A 484 8.00 16.40 -16.13
C SER A 484 8.11 17.00 -14.74
N GLN A 485 7.47 18.15 -14.54
CA GLN A 485 7.35 18.82 -13.26
C GLN A 485 5.91 19.34 -13.13
N GLY A 486 5.21 18.92 -12.07
CA GLY A 486 3.84 19.32 -11.81
C GLY A 486 3.72 20.68 -11.14
N ALA A 487 2.50 21.24 -11.13
CA ALA A 487 2.18 22.53 -10.52
C ALA A 487 2.31 22.55 -8.98
N SER A 488 2.26 21.39 -8.33
CA SER A 488 2.52 21.28 -6.89
C SER A 488 3.99 21.49 -6.55
N GLU A 489 4.90 21.36 -7.52
CA GLU A 489 6.36 21.46 -7.35
C GLU A 489 6.85 20.70 -6.09
N ILE A 490 6.31 19.50 -5.87
CA ILE A 490 6.74 18.57 -4.82
C ILE A 490 7.72 17.54 -5.38
N ASN A 491 7.58 17.22 -6.68
CA ASN A 491 8.45 16.31 -7.40
C ASN A 491 9.00 16.97 -8.68
N ILE A 492 10.21 16.55 -9.05
CA ILE A 492 10.76 16.73 -10.40
C ILE A 492 11.13 15.33 -10.89
N SER A 493 10.60 14.95 -12.04
CA SER A 493 10.77 13.61 -12.58
C SER A 493 11.36 13.65 -13.98
N CYS A 494 12.25 12.71 -14.28
CA CYS A 494 12.75 12.50 -15.62
C CYS A 494 12.76 11.00 -15.97
N VAL A 495 12.57 10.69 -17.24
CA VAL A 495 12.66 9.32 -17.75
C VAL A 495 14.04 9.11 -18.34
N ILE A 496 14.68 8.02 -17.93
CA ILE A 496 16.02 7.62 -18.35
C ILE A 496 16.02 6.15 -18.79
N ASP A 497 17.07 5.73 -19.49
CA ASP A 497 17.26 4.31 -19.84
C ASP A 497 17.40 3.46 -18.56
N ALA A 498 16.68 2.33 -18.48
CA ALA A 498 16.71 1.47 -17.30
C ALA A 498 18.11 0.94 -16.96
N LYS A 499 19.02 0.85 -17.94
CA LYS A 499 20.42 0.46 -17.67
C LYS A 499 21.17 1.48 -16.81
N ASP A 500 20.77 2.76 -16.87
CA ASP A 500 21.39 3.87 -16.16
C ASP A 500 20.71 4.18 -14.83
N ALA A 501 19.56 3.55 -14.57
CA ALA A 501 18.72 3.74 -13.39
C ALA A 501 19.49 3.79 -12.06
N THR A 502 20.17 2.69 -11.71
CA THR A 502 20.90 2.56 -10.44
C THR A 502 22.07 3.53 -10.35
N ARG A 503 22.75 3.79 -11.47
CA ARG A 503 23.88 4.72 -11.55
C ARG A 503 23.41 6.16 -11.32
N ALA A 504 22.35 6.57 -12.03
CA ALA A 504 21.75 7.89 -11.92
C ALA A 504 21.25 8.18 -10.49
N MET A 505 20.57 7.21 -9.88
CA MET A 505 20.09 7.36 -8.50
C MET A 505 21.23 7.49 -7.48
N ASN A 506 22.29 6.68 -7.60
CA ASN A 506 23.46 6.78 -6.72
C ASN A 506 24.17 8.13 -6.85
N VAL A 507 24.38 8.58 -8.09
CA VAL A 507 25.03 9.87 -8.39
C VAL A 507 24.19 11.02 -7.84
N LEU A 508 22.88 11.05 -8.11
CA LEU A 508 21.99 12.09 -7.58
C LEU A 508 21.97 12.07 -6.05
N HIS A 509 21.85 10.90 -5.43
CA HIS A 509 21.86 10.80 -3.97
C HIS A 509 23.18 11.35 -3.39
N THR A 510 24.29 11.00 -4.02
CA THR A 510 25.62 11.43 -3.59
C THR A 510 25.78 12.96 -3.67
N HIS A 511 25.44 13.57 -4.80
CA HIS A 511 25.58 15.02 -5.01
C HIS A 511 24.51 15.85 -4.29
N MET A 512 23.32 15.31 -4.04
CA MET A 512 22.23 16.05 -3.41
C MET A 512 22.14 15.86 -1.89
N PHE A 513 22.74 14.80 -1.33
CA PHE A 513 22.60 14.45 0.10
C PHE A 513 23.93 14.28 0.82
N THR A 514 25.03 14.02 0.10
CA THR A 514 26.34 13.70 0.69
C THR A 514 27.37 14.81 0.48
N PHE A 515 27.48 15.34 -0.74
CA PHE A 515 28.45 16.39 -1.11
C PHE A 515 27.82 17.78 -1.21
N LEU A 516 27.12 18.21 -0.16
CA LEU A 516 26.71 19.60 -0.03
C LEU A 516 27.41 20.17 1.20
N ASP A 517 28.27 21.15 0.93
CA ASP A 517 29.05 21.96 1.86
C ASP A 517 28.27 22.38 3.13
#